data_AF-A0A7K0P4S2-F1
#
_entry.id   AF-A0A7K0P4S2-F1
#
_cell.length_a   1.000
_cell.length_b   1.000
_cell.length_c   1.000
_cell.angle_alpha   90.00
_cell.angle_beta   90.00
_cell.angle_gamma   90.00
#
_symmetry.space_group_name_H-M   'P 1'
#
loop_
_entity.id
_entity.type
_entity.pdbx_description
1 polymer ?
#
loop_
_entity_poly.entity_id
_entity_poly.type
_entity_poly.pdbx_seq_one_letter_code
_entity_poly.pdbx_strand_id
1 'polypeptide(L)' 'KYISDRGKIRARRVTGNCTQHQRDVAMAVKNAREVALLPYSSTAR' A
#
# COMPACT_ATOMS: atom_id res chain seq x y z
N LYS A 1 8.30 1.95 -1.28
CA LYS A 1 8.34 2.55 0.09
C LYS A 1 7.09 2.25 0.93
N TYR A 2 5.85 2.42 0.41
CA TYR A 2 4.61 2.24 1.19
C TYR A 2 3.93 0.86 1.05
N ILE A 3 4.38 0.05 0.10
CA ILE A 3 3.90 -1.32 -0.14
C ILE A 3 5.09 -2.27 0.06
N SER A 4 4.83 -3.49 0.54
CA SER A 4 5.81 -4.57 0.61
C SER A 4 5.99 -5.25 -0.74
N ASP A 5 7.03 -6.06 -0.88
CA ASP A 5 7.31 -6.78 -2.13
C ASP A 5 6.22 -7.82 -2.44
N ARG A 6 5.47 -8.25 -1.40
CA ARG A 6 4.28 -9.09 -1.52
C ARG A 6 3.01 -8.32 -1.90
N GLY A 7 3.12 -7.02 -2.19
CA GLY A 7 1.99 -6.17 -2.56
C GLY A 7 1.14 -5.68 -1.38
N LYS A 8 1.50 -5.94 -0.11
CA LYS A 8 0.70 -5.49 1.07
C LYS A 8 1.05 -4.06 1.47
N ILE A 9 0.08 -3.26 1.89
CA ILE A 9 0.33 -1.92 2.45
C ILE A 9 1.18 -2.05 3.73
N ARG A 10 2.29 -1.32 3.81
CA ARG A 10 3.17 -1.33 4.98
C ARG A 10 2.50 -0.59 6.15
N ALA A 11 2.75 -1.09 7.36
CA ALA A 11 2.24 -0.48 8.57
C ALA A 11 2.83 0.93 8.78
N ARG A 12 2.02 1.84 9.35
CA ARG A 12 2.39 3.22 9.64
C ARG A 12 3.76 3.36 10.31
N ARG A 13 4.03 2.54 11.33
CA ARG A 13 5.29 2.54 12.10
C ARG A 13 6.55 2.28 11.26
N VAL A 14 6.41 1.57 10.13
CA VAL A 14 7.51 1.29 9.20
C VAL A 14 7.71 2.45 8.23
N THR A 15 6.61 3.10 7.83
CA THR A 15 6.62 4.19 6.83
C THR A 15 6.91 5.57 7.43
N GLY A 16 6.68 5.74 8.74
CA GLY A 16 6.86 7.03 9.45
C GLY A 16 5.73 8.04 9.26
N ASN A 17 4.66 7.70 8.55
CA ASN A 17 3.54 8.63 8.28
C ASN A 17 2.78 9.02 9.55
N CYS A 18 2.06 10.14 9.54
CA CYS A 18 1.02 10.43 10.55
C CYS A 18 -0.25 9.60 10.25
N THR A 19 -1.24 9.64 11.15
CA THR A 19 -2.49 8.88 11.00
C THR A 19 -3.29 9.30 9.76
N GLN A 20 -3.34 10.61 9.47
CA GLN A 20 -4.08 11.16 8.31
C GLN A 20 -3.44 10.67 7.01
N HIS A 21 -2.15 10.94 6.80
CA HIS A 21 -1.43 10.49 5.62
C HIS A 21 -1.44 8.97 5.44
N GLN A 22 -1.47 8.18 6.52
CA GLN A 22 -1.60 6.72 6.38
C GLN A 22 -2.96 6.31 5.79
N ARG A 23 -4.05 7.02 6.13
CA ARG A 23 -5.38 6.79 5.55
C ARG A 23 -5.37 7.16 4.08
N ASP A 24 -4.77 8.29 3.72
CA ASP A 24 -4.69 8.76 2.34
C ASP A 24 -3.91 7.78 1.47
N VAL A 25 -2.76 7.32 1.95
CA VAL A 25 -1.97 6.27 1.28
C VAL A 25 -2.78 4.99 1.11
N ALA A 26 -3.52 4.56 2.15
CA ALA A 26 -4.32 3.34 2.06
C ALA A 26 -5.46 3.46 1.03
N MET A 27 -6.12 4.62 0.94
CA MET A 27 -7.15 4.88 -0.08
C MET A 27 -6.54 4.89 -1.48
N ALA A 28 -5.45 5.64 -1.68
CA ALA A 28 -4.77 5.71 -2.98
C ALA A 28 -4.32 4.32 -3.47
N VAL A 29 -3.78 3.48 -2.59
CA VAL A 29 -3.37 2.11 -2.97
C VAL A 29 -4.57 1.23 -3.34
N LYS A 30 -5.72 1.38 -2.67
CA LYS A 30 -6.93 0.61 -3.02
C LYS A 30 -7.47 1.04 -4.39
N ASN A 31 -7.60 2.35 -4.62
CA ASN A 31 -8.05 2.88 -5.89
C ASN A 31 -7.13 2.44 -7.05
N ALA A 32 -5.81 2.51 -6.85
CA ALA A 32 -4.84 2.06 -7.84
C ALA A 32 -4.95 0.55 -8.16
N ARG A 33 -5.38 -0.28 -7.20
CA ARG A 33 -5.62 -1.71 -7.45
C ARG A 33 -6.89 -1.96 -8.26
N GLU A 34 -7.93 -1.16 -8.03
CA GLU A 34 -9.19 -1.25 -8.78
C GLU A 34 -8.98 -0.93 -10.26
N VAL A 35 -8.08 0.01 -10.58
CA VAL A 35 -7.68 0.35 -11.96
C VAL A 35 -6.46 -0.43 -12.48
N ALA A 36 -6.11 -1.55 -11.83
CA ALA A 36 -5.03 -2.45 -12.24
C ALA A 36 -3.61 -1.85 -12.35
N LEU A 37 -3.36 -0.70 -11.71
CA LEU A 37 -2.02 -0.10 -11.63
C LEU A 37 -1.12 -0.81 -10.60
N LEU A 38 -1.72 -1.54 -9.65
CA LEU A 38 -1.01 -2.27 -8.60
C LEU A 38 -1.64 -3.65 -8.34
N PRO A 39 -0.85 -4.69 -8.03
CA PRO A 39 -1.37 -6.00 -7.68
C PRO A 39 -1.95 -6.04 -6.25
N TYR A 40 -2.93 -6.91 -6.03
CA TYR A 40 -3.48 -7.19 -4.70
C TYR A 40 -2.52 -8.01 -3.82
N SER A 41 -1.87 -9.00 -4.43
CA SER A 41 -0.79 -9.79 -3.83
C SER A 41 0.22 -10.16 -4.90
N SER A 42 1.50 -10.08 -4.55
CA SER A 42 2.58 -10.64 -5.37
C SER A 42 2.96 -12.00 -4.81
N THR A 43 2.86 -13.03 -5.66
CA THR A 43 3.29 -14.42 -5.41
C THR A 43 4.71 -14.66 -5.95
N ALA A 44 5.47 -13.60 -6.24
CA ALA A 44 6.89 -13.77 -6.51
C ALA A 44 7.54 -14.35 -5.24
N ARG A 45 7.99 -15.60 -5.35
CA ARG A 45 8.58 -16.39 -4.27
C ARG A 45 10.07 -16.13 -4.19
#